data_AF-A0A8I1NT86-F1
#
_entry.id   AF-A0A8I1NT86-F1
#
_cell.length_a   1.000
_cell.length_b   1.000
_cell.length_c   1.000
_cell.angle_alpha   90.00
_cell.angle_beta   90.00
_cell.angle_gamma   90.00
#
_symmetry.space_group_name_H-M   'P 1'
#
loop_
_entity.id
_entity.type
_entity.pdbx_description
1 polymer ?
#
loop_
_entity_poly.entity_id
_entity_poly.type
_entity_poly.pdbx_seq_one_letter_code
_entity_poly.pdbx_strand_id
1 'polypeptide(L)'
;MTTGLTIGDLSGLIQLAKSGVAGLNITDFDALFDKIKELMRAFNQLTPELEANLDLARQELKANPELFSIGKAEFVNSVDALLAKYPASTPLADIPEFHGGTTTPPTGPGTGTGTGAPGDIDFAKLEKLFADVSVKYDPVTHKVTVVGAGYEFERVGVERLEFKDGFLAFDTDGHAGQVYRLYEAFGRAGEAQGLGYWIKALDSSQTDLPTIAKHFIASNEFTSIFGNAQTLSNSDFVSALYTKIFDRAPDAPGLNYWINALASGAQRDQVFVAFTESAEIQSLVAADVKDGIWYV
;
A
#
# COMPACT_ATOMS: atom_id res chain seq x y z
N MET A 1 11.62 -36.90 0.07
CA MET A 1 10.64 -36.14 -0.75
C MET A 1 9.91 -35.22 0.19
N THR A 2 10.33 -33.96 0.27
CA THR A 2 9.70 -32.95 1.12
C THR A 2 8.40 -32.52 0.45
N THR A 3 7.27 -33.00 0.96
CA THR A 3 5.95 -32.46 0.62
C THR A 3 5.91 -31.03 1.15
N GLY A 4 5.93 -30.05 0.25
CA GLY A 4 5.83 -28.63 0.62
C GLY A 4 4.49 -28.32 1.27
N LEU A 5 4.46 -27.26 2.10
CA LEU A 5 3.22 -26.75 2.70
C LEU A 5 2.18 -26.48 1.61
N THR A 6 0.94 -26.91 1.83
CA THR A 6 -0.20 -26.70 0.96
C THR A 6 -1.16 -25.66 1.54
N ILE A 7 -2.09 -25.13 0.72
CA ILE A 7 -3.17 -24.26 1.21
C ILE A 7 -3.99 -24.96 2.31
N GLY A 8 -4.16 -26.27 2.19
CA GLY A 8 -4.87 -27.13 3.11
C GLY A 8 -4.15 -27.28 4.45
N ASP A 9 -2.83 -27.19 4.48
CA ASP A 9 -2.06 -27.19 5.73
C ASP A 9 -2.29 -25.89 6.53
N LEU A 10 -2.63 -24.79 5.87
CA LEU A 10 -3.08 -23.54 6.51
C LEU A 10 -4.51 -23.64 7.03
N SER A 11 -5.33 -24.58 6.53
CA SER A 11 -6.74 -24.71 6.91
C SER A 11 -6.94 -25.06 8.38
N GLY A 12 -6.01 -25.78 9.03
CA GLY A 12 -6.05 -26.08 10.46
C GLY A 12 -5.82 -24.83 11.34
N LEU A 13 -4.89 -23.96 10.93
CA LEU A 13 -4.65 -22.66 11.56
C LEU A 13 -5.83 -21.70 11.34
N ILE A 14 -6.52 -21.82 10.20
CA ILE A 14 -7.70 -21.03 9.86
C ILE A 14 -8.94 -21.54 10.58
N GLN A 15 -9.14 -22.84 10.72
CA GLN A 15 -10.19 -23.41 11.56
C GLN A 15 -9.97 -23.06 13.04
N LEU A 16 -8.71 -22.99 13.48
CA LEU A 16 -8.34 -22.46 14.79
C LEU A 16 -8.64 -20.95 14.92
N ALA A 17 -8.40 -20.14 13.87
CA ALA A 17 -8.75 -18.72 13.85
C ALA A 17 -10.27 -18.47 13.77
N LYS A 18 -11.00 -19.27 12.98
CA LYS A 18 -12.46 -19.24 12.76
C LYS A 18 -13.24 -19.76 13.96
N SER A 19 -12.74 -20.80 14.66
CA SER A 19 -13.34 -21.30 15.92
C SER A 19 -13.25 -20.30 17.07
N GLY A 20 -12.50 -19.20 16.91
CA GLY A 20 -12.56 -18.02 17.78
C GLY A 20 -13.89 -17.24 17.75
N VAL A 21 -14.89 -17.66 16.96
CA VAL A 21 -16.26 -17.11 17.01
C VAL A 21 -17.27 -18.10 17.62
N ALA A 22 -16.85 -19.34 17.90
CA ALA A 22 -17.64 -20.31 18.67
C ALA A 22 -16.72 -21.20 19.51
N GLY A 23 -16.28 -20.65 20.64
CA GLY A 23 -15.84 -21.39 21.84
C GLY A 23 -14.85 -22.54 21.62
N LEU A 24 -13.58 -22.23 21.37
CA LEU A 24 -12.45 -23.00 21.88
C LEU A 24 -11.24 -22.05 22.00
N ASN A 25 -10.81 -21.85 23.25
CA ASN A 25 -9.80 -20.89 23.71
C ASN A 25 -8.46 -20.96 22.94
N ILE A 26 -8.13 -19.92 22.16
CA ILE A 26 -6.74 -19.43 22.13
C ILE A 26 -6.61 -18.56 23.38
N THR A 27 -6.01 -19.10 24.45
CA THR A 27 -6.02 -18.39 25.74
C THR A 27 -5.13 -17.15 25.75
N ASP A 28 -4.03 -17.08 24.98
CA ASP A 28 -3.33 -15.83 24.60
C ASP A 28 -2.28 -16.04 23.47
N PHE A 29 -1.72 -14.93 22.95
CA PHE A 29 -0.66 -14.81 21.93
C PHE A 29 0.53 -15.76 22.08
N ASP A 30 0.87 -16.16 23.30
CA ASP A 30 2.00 -17.04 23.59
C ASP A 30 1.87 -18.37 22.85
N ALA A 31 0.68 -18.98 22.88
CA ALA A 31 0.44 -20.28 22.27
C ALA A 31 0.60 -20.27 20.74
N LEU A 32 0.24 -19.15 20.08
CA LEU A 32 0.39 -18.99 18.64
C LEU A 32 1.87 -18.88 18.25
N PHE A 33 2.60 -17.98 18.90
CA PHE A 33 4.01 -17.77 18.61
C PHE A 33 4.86 -18.98 18.99
N ASP A 34 4.49 -19.71 20.05
CA ASP A 34 5.14 -20.98 20.40
C ASP A 34 4.99 -22.00 19.27
N LYS A 35 3.81 -22.07 18.65
CA LYS A 35 3.57 -22.99 17.52
C LYS A 35 4.34 -22.59 16.26
N ILE A 36 4.44 -21.30 15.97
CA ILE A 36 5.25 -20.79 14.84
C ILE A 36 6.72 -21.15 15.04
N LYS A 37 7.25 -20.94 16.25
CA LYS A 37 8.63 -21.32 16.59
C LYS A 37 8.85 -22.83 16.53
N GLU A 38 7.90 -23.63 16.99
CA GLU A 38 7.95 -25.09 16.92
C GLU A 38 8.02 -25.58 15.46
N LEU A 39 7.18 -25.02 14.58
CA LEU A 39 7.20 -25.31 13.15
C LEU A 39 8.52 -24.89 12.51
N MET A 40 8.99 -23.66 12.76
CA MET A 40 10.25 -23.19 12.21
C MET A 40 11.46 -24.01 12.68
N ARG A 41 11.44 -24.53 13.92
CA ARG A 41 12.46 -25.49 14.39
C ARG A 41 12.36 -26.82 13.65
N ALA A 42 11.16 -27.35 13.46
CA ALA A 42 10.96 -28.60 12.73
C ALA A 42 11.45 -28.54 11.28
N PHE A 43 11.41 -27.35 10.66
CA PHE A 43 11.94 -27.10 9.31
C PHE A 43 13.39 -26.61 9.30
N ASN A 44 14.06 -26.54 10.45
CA ASN A 44 15.43 -26.06 10.59
C ASN A 44 15.63 -24.63 10.07
N GLN A 45 14.58 -23.81 10.11
CA GLN A 45 14.54 -22.42 9.65
C GLN A 45 14.63 -21.40 10.81
N LEU A 46 14.49 -21.84 12.06
CA LEU A 46 14.57 -20.95 13.21
C LEU A 46 16.03 -20.59 13.53
N THR A 47 16.49 -19.46 13.00
CA THR A 47 17.78 -18.87 13.39
C THR A 47 17.65 -18.11 14.72
N PRO A 48 18.75 -17.87 15.46
CA PRO A 48 18.70 -17.07 16.69
C PRO A 48 18.15 -15.65 16.49
N GLU A 49 18.44 -15.04 15.34
CA GLU A 49 17.94 -13.72 14.96
C GLU A 49 16.43 -13.75 14.68
N LEU A 50 15.96 -14.76 13.94
CA LEU A 50 14.53 -14.92 13.66
C LEU A 50 13.74 -15.23 14.93
N GLU A 51 14.32 -16.02 15.83
CA GLU A 51 13.72 -16.30 17.14
C GLU A 51 13.56 -15.03 17.99
N ALA A 52 14.58 -14.17 18.02
CA ALA A 52 14.55 -12.90 18.72
C ALA A 52 13.52 -11.92 18.13
N ASN A 53 13.42 -11.85 16.79
CA ASN A 53 12.44 -11.03 16.10
C ASN A 53 10.99 -11.50 16.36
N LEU A 54 10.77 -12.81 16.42
CA LEU A 54 9.48 -13.39 16.79
C LEU A 54 9.10 -13.08 18.25
N ASP A 55 10.08 -13.03 19.17
CA ASP A 55 9.82 -12.61 20.55
C ASP A 55 9.52 -11.12 20.68
N LEU A 56 10.18 -10.28 19.89
CA LEU A 56 9.90 -8.84 19.86
C LEU A 56 8.49 -8.58 19.32
N ALA A 57 8.14 -9.20 18.19
CA ALA A 57 6.80 -9.10 17.60
C ALA A 57 5.71 -9.61 18.57
N ARG A 58 5.98 -10.70 19.31
CA ARG A 58 5.10 -11.18 20.37
C ARG A 58 4.87 -10.14 21.46
N GLN A 59 5.92 -9.45 21.91
CA GLN A 59 5.81 -8.40 22.94
C GLN A 59 5.04 -7.17 22.46
N GLU A 60 5.29 -6.73 21.22
CA GLU A 60 4.61 -5.58 20.62
C GLU A 60 3.12 -5.82 20.38
N LEU A 61 2.75 -7.05 19.97
CA LEU A 61 1.34 -7.43 19.78
C LEU A 61 0.59 -7.60 21.10
N LYS A 62 1.26 -8.08 22.16
CA LYS A 62 0.69 -8.09 23.52
C LYS A 62 0.43 -6.69 24.05
N ALA A 63 1.24 -5.71 23.66
CA ALA A 63 1.06 -4.32 24.03
C ALA A 63 -0.11 -3.64 23.28
N ASN A 64 -0.61 -4.23 22.19
CA ASN A 64 -1.61 -3.61 21.30
C ASN A 64 -2.68 -4.62 20.81
N PRO A 65 -3.65 -5.02 21.67
CA PRO A 65 -4.59 -6.10 21.38
C PRO A 65 -5.62 -5.79 20.26
N GLU A 66 -5.84 -4.52 19.89
CA GLU A 66 -6.77 -4.14 18.81
C GLU A 66 -6.21 -4.36 17.40
N LEU A 67 -4.88 -4.27 17.22
CA LEU A 67 -4.19 -4.60 15.96
C LEU A 67 -4.43 -6.06 15.55
N PHE A 68 -4.68 -6.92 16.53
CA PHE A 68 -4.95 -8.33 16.33
C PHE A 68 -6.31 -8.60 15.70
N SER A 69 -7.35 -7.86 16.08
CA SER A 69 -8.69 -8.03 15.51
C SER A 69 -8.72 -7.65 14.02
N ILE A 70 -7.98 -6.60 13.65
CA ILE A 70 -7.86 -6.10 12.27
C ILE A 70 -7.00 -7.05 11.44
N GLY A 71 -5.79 -7.39 11.91
CA GLY A 71 -4.91 -8.32 11.20
C GLY A 71 -5.49 -9.73 11.05
N LYS A 72 -6.30 -10.18 12.01
CA LYS A 72 -7.03 -11.46 11.94
C LYS A 72 -8.07 -11.45 10.83
N ALA A 73 -8.84 -10.37 10.68
CA ALA A 73 -9.87 -10.28 9.66
C ALA A 73 -9.26 -10.26 8.24
N GLU A 74 -8.21 -9.46 8.04
CA GLU A 74 -7.51 -9.37 6.75
C GLU A 74 -6.81 -10.68 6.36
N PHE A 75 -6.15 -11.35 7.33
CA PHE A 75 -5.53 -12.65 7.09
C PHE A 75 -6.57 -13.72 6.71
N VAL A 76 -7.70 -13.78 7.44
CA VAL A 76 -8.78 -14.75 7.14
C VAL A 76 -9.38 -14.49 5.75
N ASN A 77 -9.66 -13.24 5.42
CA ASN A 77 -10.21 -12.86 4.12
C ASN A 77 -9.24 -13.20 2.98
N SER A 78 -7.94 -12.99 3.18
CA SER A 78 -6.91 -13.29 2.18
C SER A 78 -6.81 -14.78 1.89
N VAL A 79 -6.92 -15.65 2.91
CA VAL A 79 -6.87 -17.10 2.67
C VAL A 79 -8.19 -17.66 2.15
N ASP A 80 -9.34 -17.10 2.55
CA ASP A 80 -10.63 -17.49 1.96
C ASP A 80 -10.68 -17.16 0.46
N ALA A 81 -10.08 -16.04 0.04
CA ALA A 81 -9.90 -15.72 -1.37
C ALA A 81 -9.01 -16.75 -2.10
N LEU A 82 -7.94 -17.25 -1.46
CA LEU A 82 -7.07 -18.28 -2.03
C LEU A 82 -7.74 -19.65 -2.15
N LEU A 83 -8.51 -20.07 -1.13
CA LEU A 83 -9.27 -21.32 -1.15
C LEU A 83 -10.42 -21.30 -2.19
N ALA A 84 -10.95 -20.12 -2.51
CA ALA A 84 -11.91 -19.96 -3.59
C ALA A 84 -11.25 -20.11 -4.98
N LYS A 85 -9.95 -19.80 -5.09
CA LYS A 85 -9.19 -19.79 -6.34
C LYS A 85 -8.45 -21.10 -6.61
N TYR A 86 -8.00 -21.79 -5.55
CA TYR A 86 -7.13 -22.96 -5.65
C TYR A 86 -7.61 -24.12 -4.76
N PRO A 87 -7.48 -25.39 -5.22
CA PRO A 87 -7.75 -26.54 -4.37
C PRO A 87 -6.91 -26.53 -3.10
N ALA A 88 -7.45 -27.00 -1.98
CA ALA A 88 -6.72 -27.06 -0.71
C ALA A 88 -5.43 -27.89 -0.80
N SER A 89 -5.35 -28.89 -1.66
CA SER A 89 -4.14 -29.69 -1.85
C SER A 89 -3.02 -28.98 -2.61
N THR A 90 -3.25 -27.77 -3.15
CA THR A 90 -2.25 -27.02 -3.91
C THR A 90 -1.08 -26.63 -2.99
N PRO A 91 0.16 -27.03 -3.32
CA PRO A 91 1.34 -26.55 -2.62
C PRO A 91 1.43 -25.03 -2.70
N LEU A 92 1.77 -24.36 -1.59
CA LEU A 92 2.02 -22.92 -1.56
C LEU A 92 3.14 -22.54 -2.55
N ALA A 93 4.08 -23.46 -2.78
CA ALA A 93 5.13 -23.37 -3.79
C ALA A 93 4.63 -23.28 -5.24
N ASP A 94 3.35 -23.58 -5.48
CA ASP A 94 2.76 -23.62 -6.81
C ASP A 94 1.73 -22.49 -7.03
N ILE A 95 1.56 -21.60 -6.04
CA ILE A 95 0.63 -20.47 -6.11
C ILE A 95 1.41 -19.23 -6.57
N PRO A 96 1.16 -18.73 -7.80
CA PRO A 96 1.94 -17.62 -8.36
C PRO A 96 1.95 -16.35 -7.51
N GLU A 97 0.88 -16.11 -6.74
CA GLU A 97 0.78 -14.99 -5.79
C GLU A 97 1.82 -15.06 -4.65
N PHE A 98 2.42 -16.23 -4.42
CA PHE A 98 3.51 -16.43 -3.45
C PHE A 98 4.91 -16.55 -4.09
N HIS A 99 5.01 -16.63 -5.43
CA HIS A 99 6.28 -16.70 -6.16
C HIS A 99 6.46 -15.44 -6.99
N GLY A 100 7.15 -14.46 -6.43
CA GLY A 100 7.63 -13.31 -7.20
C GLY A 100 8.34 -13.79 -8.47
N GLY A 101 7.75 -13.44 -9.62
CA GLY A 101 8.16 -13.70 -11.02
C GLY A 101 9.35 -14.62 -11.30
N THR A 102 9.12 -15.73 -12.02
CA THR A 102 10.20 -16.57 -12.55
C THR A 102 10.23 -16.67 -14.08
N THR A 103 11.37 -16.23 -14.58
CA THR A 103 12.08 -16.29 -15.88
C THR A 103 11.91 -17.50 -16.82
N THR A 104 11.89 -17.21 -18.14
CA THR A 104 12.69 -17.93 -19.17
C THR A 104 12.90 -17.06 -20.45
N PRO A 105 14.14 -16.86 -20.98
CA PRO A 105 14.49 -16.12 -22.23
C PRO A 105 14.90 -17.08 -23.41
N PRO A 106 15.35 -16.69 -24.65
CA PRO A 106 15.48 -15.40 -25.40
C PRO A 106 14.83 -15.42 -26.85
N THR A 107 14.79 -14.36 -27.70
CA THR A 107 15.82 -13.93 -28.69
C THR A 107 15.59 -12.51 -29.31
N GLY A 108 16.41 -11.52 -28.91
CA GLY A 108 17.00 -10.35 -29.67
C GLY A 108 16.15 -9.31 -30.43
N PRO A 109 16.70 -8.12 -30.82
CA PRO A 109 17.64 -7.22 -30.14
C PRO A 109 17.01 -5.83 -29.80
N GLY A 110 17.12 -5.46 -28.52
CA GLY A 110 17.25 -4.14 -27.90
C GLY A 110 16.56 -2.88 -28.46
N THR A 111 15.72 -2.26 -27.62
CA THR A 111 16.04 -1.02 -26.87
C THR A 111 15.13 -0.93 -25.62
N GLY A 112 15.69 -1.25 -24.44
CA GLY A 112 15.15 -0.87 -23.12
C GLY A 112 14.07 -1.77 -22.50
N THR A 113 14.46 -2.95 -22.02
CA THR A 113 13.65 -3.78 -21.08
C THR A 113 14.51 -4.05 -19.85
N GLY A 114 14.40 -3.19 -18.84
CA GLY A 114 14.70 -3.60 -17.47
C GLY A 114 13.48 -4.35 -16.95
N THR A 115 13.66 -5.55 -16.43
CA THR A 115 12.85 -6.03 -15.32
C THR A 115 13.72 -5.71 -14.11
N GLY A 116 13.65 -4.50 -13.57
CA GLY A 116 14.52 -4.21 -12.45
C GLY A 116 14.01 -4.84 -11.17
N ALA A 117 14.79 -4.57 -10.14
CA ALA A 117 14.57 -5.10 -8.83
C ALA A 117 13.26 -4.55 -8.25
N PRO A 118 12.61 -5.25 -7.31
CA PRO A 118 11.48 -4.69 -6.56
C PRO A 118 11.80 -3.25 -6.10
N GLY A 119 11.14 -2.26 -6.69
CA GLY A 119 11.40 -0.83 -6.48
C GLY A 119 11.88 -0.02 -7.69
N ASP A 120 12.04 -0.60 -8.89
CA ASP A 120 12.20 0.21 -10.11
C ASP A 120 10.86 0.47 -10.80
N ILE A 121 10.73 1.66 -11.38
CA ILE A 121 9.54 2.11 -12.11
C ILE A 121 9.71 1.72 -13.58
N ASP A 122 8.79 0.92 -14.13
CA ASP A 122 8.82 0.52 -15.53
C ASP A 122 8.14 1.55 -16.45
N PHE A 123 8.88 1.97 -17.47
CA PHE A 123 8.42 2.95 -18.45
C PHE A 123 8.08 2.33 -19.80
N ALA A 124 7.03 2.85 -20.43
CA ALA A 124 6.79 2.73 -21.85
C ALA A 124 6.67 4.11 -22.50
N LYS A 125 7.53 4.36 -23.49
CA LYS A 125 7.52 5.62 -24.25
C LYS A 125 6.63 5.53 -25.47
N LEU A 126 5.76 6.52 -25.62
CA LEU A 126 4.80 6.66 -26.70
C LEU A 126 5.05 7.96 -27.48
N GLU A 127 5.28 7.86 -28.79
CA GLU A 127 5.51 9.03 -29.67
C GLU A 127 4.21 9.77 -30.03
N LYS A 128 3.30 9.92 -29.05
CA LYS A 128 1.95 10.50 -29.16
C LYS A 128 1.75 11.60 -28.11
N LEU A 129 0.82 12.52 -28.38
CA LEU A 129 0.26 13.40 -27.35
C LEU A 129 -0.80 12.63 -26.57
N PHE A 130 -0.94 12.91 -25.28
CA PHE A 130 -1.96 12.25 -24.46
C PHE A 130 -3.38 12.52 -24.98
N ALA A 131 -3.64 13.74 -25.46
CA ALA A 131 -4.93 14.13 -26.04
C ALA A 131 -5.31 13.40 -27.34
N ASP A 132 -4.35 12.75 -28.02
CA ASP A 132 -4.57 12.05 -29.30
C ASP A 132 -4.96 10.58 -29.12
N VAL A 133 -4.97 10.08 -27.89
CA VAL A 133 -5.22 8.68 -27.57
C VAL A 133 -6.22 8.52 -26.42
N SER A 134 -6.77 7.32 -26.30
CA SER A 134 -7.48 6.86 -25.10
C SER A 134 -6.64 5.82 -24.39
N VAL A 135 -6.46 5.97 -23.09
CA VAL A 135 -5.73 5.03 -22.24
C VAL A 135 -6.71 4.31 -21.32
N LYS A 136 -6.51 3.01 -21.14
CA LYS A 136 -7.21 2.20 -20.13
C LYS A 136 -6.19 1.35 -19.39
N TYR A 137 -6.36 1.24 -18.08
CA TYR A 137 -5.57 0.38 -17.22
C TYR A 137 -6.47 -0.67 -16.57
N ASP A 138 -6.06 -1.94 -16.63
CA ASP A 138 -6.68 -3.03 -15.90
C ASP A 138 -5.84 -3.31 -14.64
N PRO A 139 -6.34 -2.97 -13.44
CA PRO A 139 -5.58 -3.14 -12.19
C PRO A 139 -5.42 -4.61 -11.78
N VAL A 140 -6.19 -5.54 -12.35
CA VAL A 140 -6.09 -6.97 -12.03
C VAL A 140 -4.97 -7.63 -12.83
N THR A 141 -4.86 -7.27 -14.11
CA THR A 141 -3.85 -7.84 -15.01
C THR A 141 -2.62 -6.95 -15.15
N HIS A 142 -2.62 -5.76 -14.54
CA HIS A 142 -1.63 -4.70 -14.72
C HIS A 142 -1.39 -4.37 -16.20
N LYS A 143 -2.43 -4.51 -17.02
CA LYS A 143 -2.36 -4.28 -18.45
C LYS A 143 -2.82 -2.86 -18.78
N VAL A 144 -2.00 -2.13 -19.50
CA VAL A 144 -2.39 -0.88 -20.14
C VAL A 144 -2.71 -1.12 -21.61
N THR A 145 -3.80 -0.53 -22.08
CA THR A 145 -4.21 -0.49 -23.49
C THR A 145 -4.35 0.97 -23.91
N VAL A 146 -3.66 1.35 -24.99
CA VAL A 146 -3.68 2.70 -25.57
C VAL A 146 -4.16 2.62 -27.00
N VAL A 147 -5.22 3.36 -27.33
CA VAL A 147 -5.85 3.34 -28.66
C VAL A 147 -5.96 4.76 -29.20
N GLY A 148 -5.59 4.95 -30.47
CA GLY A 148 -5.74 6.21 -31.19
C GLY A 148 -5.89 5.97 -32.70
N ALA A 149 -5.96 7.05 -33.48
CA ALA A 149 -6.13 6.95 -34.94
C ALA A 149 -4.97 6.15 -35.59
N GLY A 150 -5.27 4.93 -36.05
CA GLY A 150 -4.29 4.02 -36.64
C GLY A 150 -3.20 3.56 -35.67
N TYR A 151 -3.45 3.63 -34.37
CA TYR A 151 -2.49 3.28 -33.33
C TYR A 151 -3.13 2.44 -32.24
N GLU A 152 -2.48 1.33 -31.91
CA GLU A 152 -2.84 0.47 -30.80
C GLU A 152 -1.55 0.01 -30.11
N PHE A 153 -1.55 0.08 -28.79
CA PHE A 153 -0.44 -0.35 -27.94
C PHE A 153 -1.00 -1.03 -26.71
N GLU A 154 -0.43 -2.19 -26.36
CA GLU A 154 -0.73 -2.88 -25.12
C GLU A 154 0.56 -3.28 -24.42
N ARG A 155 0.57 -3.19 -23.08
CA ARG A 155 1.69 -3.67 -22.27
C ARG A 155 1.23 -4.07 -20.88
N VAL A 156 1.90 -5.07 -20.30
CA VAL A 156 1.69 -5.50 -18.91
C VAL A 156 2.92 -5.09 -18.09
N GLY A 157 2.72 -4.72 -16.83
CA GLY A 157 3.80 -4.41 -15.90
C GLY A 157 4.54 -3.13 -16.32
N VAL A 158 3.80 -2.05 -16.55
CA VAL A 158 4.37 -0.72 -16.68
C VAL A 158 3.68 0.20 -15.70
N GLU A 159 4.44 0.93 -14.92
CA GLU A 159 3.92 1.91 -13.98
C GLU A 159 3.86 3.30 -14.61
N ARG A 160 4.57 3.55 -15.71
CA ARG A 160 4.61 4.85 -16.39
C ARG A 160 4.45 4.73 -17.91
N LEU A 161 3.55 5.53 -18.46
CA LEU A 161 3.61 5.93 -19.87
C LEU A 161 4.27 7.29 -19.99
N GLU A 162 5.30 7.39 -20.84
CA GLU A 162 5.88 8.66 -21.27
C GLU A 162 5.26 9.08 -22.59
N PHE A 163 4.55 10.19 -22.60
CA PHE A 163 4.03 10.86 -23.79
C PHE A 163 4.95 12.01 -24.21
N LYS A 164 4.67 12.61 -25.37
CA LYS A 164 5.39 13.82 -25.82
C LYS A 164 5.19 15.03 -24.91
N ASP A 165 4.06 15.06 -24.20
CA ASP A 165 3.58 16.20 -23.44
C ASP A 165 3.44 15.93 -21.94
N GLY A 166 3.85 14.76 -21.45
CA GLY A 166 3.82 14.43 -20.04
C GLY A 166 3.87 12.94 -19.76
N PHE A 167 3.44 12.56 -18.56
CA PHE A 167 3.49 11.20 -18.07
C PHE A 167 2.13 10.80 -17.49
N LEU A 168 1.81 9.52 -17.62
CA LEU A 168 0.68 8.90 -16.94
C LEU A 168 1.21 7.79 -16.02
N ALA A 169 0.89 7.89 -14.72
CA ALA A 169 1.32 6.95 -13.69
C ALA A 169 0.20 5.99 -13.26
N PHE A 170 0.53 4.70 -13.11
CA PHE A 170 -0.41 3.65 -12.69
C PHE A 170 -0.09 3.02 -11.32
N ASP A 171 0.99 3.43 -10.67
CA ASP A 171 1.31 3.09 -9.27
C ASP A 171 0.44 3.92 -8.31
N THR A 172 -0.89 3.72 -8.40
CA THR A 172 -1.87 4.40 -7.55
C THR A 172 -1.73 4.06 -6.07
N ASP A 173 -1.00 3.00 -5.75
CA ASP A 173 -0.62 2.63 -4.38
C ASP A 173 0.83 3.02 -4.04
N GLY A 174 1.62 3.43 -5.04
CA GLY A 174 3.02 3.84 -4.93
C GLY A 174 3.19 5.37 -4.81
N HIS A 175 4.34 5.86 -5.26
CA HIS A 175 4.70 7.27 -5.10
C HIS A 175 3.72 8.23 -5.79
N ALA A 176 3.21 7.89 -6.98
CA ALA A 176 2.23 8.74 -7.64
C ALA A 176 0.93 8.84 -6.84
N GLY A 177 0.43 7.71 -6.36
CA GLY A 177 -0.74 7.65 -5.47
C GLY A 177 -0.57 8.43 -4.17
N GLN A 178 0.59 8.30 -3.54
CA GLN A 178 0.91 9.01 -2.30
C GLN A 178 0.88 10.53 -2.48
N VAL A 179 1.54 11.04 -3.53
CA VAL A 179 1.53 12.49 -3.83
C VAL A 179 0.13 12.96 -4.21
N TYR A 180 -0.61 12.16 -4.98
CA TYR A 180 -1.99 12.47 -5.33
C TYR A 180 -2.86 12.65 -4.09
N ARG A 181 -2.80 11.70 -3.14
CA ARG A 181 -3.58 11.75 -1.89
C ARG A 181 -3.21 12.92 -0.98
N LEU A 182 -1.95 13.39 -1.00
CA LEU A 182 -1.56 14.62 -0.31
C LEU A 182 -2.27 15.86 -0.88
N TYR A 183 -2.46 15.94 -2.19
CA TYR A 183 -3.24 17.03 -2.81
C TYR A 183 -4.74 16.87 -2.56
N GLU A 184 -5.28 15.65 -2.67
CA GLU A 184 -6.71 15.38 -2.44
C GLU A 184 -7.16 15.76 -1.03
N ALA A 185 -6.28 15.67 -0.02
CA ALA A 185 -6.57 16.15 1.32
C ALA A 185 -6.99 17.64 1.37
N PHE A 186 -6.62 18.44 0.36
CA PHE A 186 -6.98 19.85 0.21
C PHE A 186 -8.31 20.04 -0.55
N GLY A 187 -8.98 18.94 -0.91
CA GLY A 187 -10.24 18.94 -1.67
C GLY A 187 -10.07 19.30 -3.14
N ARG A 188 -8.88 19.08 -3.71
CA ARG A 188 -8.60 19.32 -5.13
C ARG A 188 -7.55 18.37 -5.67
N ALA A 189 -7.60 18.15 -6.99
CA ALA A 189 -6.51 17.52 -7.71
C ALA A 189 -5.23 18.38 -7.66
N GLY A 190 -4.09 17.69 -7.62
CA GLY A 190 -2.79 18.33 -7.78
C GLY A 190 -2.62 18.91 -9.19
N GLU A 191 -1.95 20.05 -9.30
CA GLU A 191 -1.56 20.56 -10.61
C GLU A 191 -0.49 19.66 -11.22
N ALA A 192 -0.56 19.39 -12.52
CA ALA A 192 0.31 18.42 -13.20
C ALA A 192 1.81 18.67 -12.95
N GLN A 193 2.24 19.93 -12.92
CA GLN A 193 3.64 20.31 -12.63
C GLN A 193 4.03 20.04 -11.17
N GLY A 194 3.12 20.30 -10.22
CA GLY A 194 3.34 20.06 -8.80
C GLY A 194 3.41 18.56 -8.49
N LEU A 195 2.50 17.78 -9.07
CA LEU A 195 2.53 16.32 -9.04
C LEU A 195 3.87 15.81 -9.59
N GLY A 196 4.26 16.25 -10.79
CA GLY A 196 5.51 15.80 -11.43
C GLY A 196 6.76 16.12 -10.63
N TYR A 197 6.82 17.30 -10.01
CA TYR A 197 7.92 17.68 -9.13
C TYR A 197 8.09 16.70 -7.95
N TRP A 198 7.01 16.44 -7.23
CA TRP A 198 7.03 15.60 -6.03
C TRP A 198 7.19 14.12 -6.34
N ILE A 199 6.51 13.61 -7.36
CA ILE A 199 6.65 12.21 -7.82
C ILE A 199 8.09 11.94 -8.20
N LYS A 200 8.71 12.82 -9.01
CA LYS A 200 10.13 12.68 -9.38
C LYS A 200 11.06 12.71 -8.17
N ALA A 201 10.76 13.55 -7.17
CA ALA A 201 11.58 13.64 -5.96
C ALA A 201 11.51 12.33 -5.13
N LEU A 202 10.34 11.68 -5.05
CA LEU A 202 10.18 10.37 -4.42
C LEU A 202 10.84 9.26 -5.24
N ASP A 203 10.57 9.21 -6.54
CA ASP A 203 11.10 8.18 -7.46
C ASP A 203 12.63 8.16 -7.51
N SER A 204 13.27 9.32 -7.27
CA SER A 204 14.73 9.45 -7.22
C SER A 204 15.30 9.43 -5.81
N SER A 205 14.49 9.11 -4.80
CA SER A 205 14.85 9.08 -3.38
C SER A 205 15.52 10.37 -2.89
N GLN A 206 15.21 11.51 -3.51
CA GLN A 206 15.69 12.84 -3.08
C GLN A 206 14.95 13.34 -1.85
N THR A 207 13.76 12.80 -1.59
CA THR A 207 12.92 13.13 -0.45
C THR A 207 12.10 11.91 -0.03
N ASP A 208 11.34 12.04 1.05
CA ASP A 208 10.37 11.05 1.52
C ASP A 208 8.99 11.70 1.70
N LEU A 209 7.96 10.86 1.81
CA LEU A 209 6.58 11.33 1.90
C LEU A 209 6.33 12.26 3.11
N PRO A 210 6.84 11.97 4.34
CA PRO A 210 6.73 12.89 5.47
C PRO A 210 7.36 14.27 5.20
N THR A 211 8.51 14.32 4.52
CA THR A 211 9.14 15.60 4.16
C THR A 211 8.27 16.41 3.20
N ILE A 212 7.63 15.76 2.22
CA ILE A 212 6.66 16.42 1.33
C ILE A 212 5.46 16.91 2.12
N ALA A 213 4.87 16.07 2.96
CA ALA A 213 3.76 16.44 3.85
C ALA A 213 4.10 17.65 4.73
N LYS A 214 5.34 17.74 5.22
CA LYS A 214 5.83 18.91 5.96
C LYS A 214 5.82 20.19 5.12
N HIS A 215 6.19 20.11 3.83
CA HIS A 215 6.09 21.26 2.91
C HIS A 215 4.64 21.68 2.68
N PHE A 216 3.72 20.72 2.56
CA PHE A 216 2.29 21.00 2.43
C PHE A 216 1.74 21.66 3.69
N ILE A 217 2.05 21.13 4.88
CA ILE A 217 1.65 21.70 6.18
C ILE A 217 2.16 23.13 6.37
N ALA A 218 3.37 23.43 5.89
CA ALA A 218 3.96 24.76 5.99
C ALA A 218 3.40 25.77 4.97
N SER A 219 2.56 25.32 4.03
CA SER A 219 2.01 26.19 2.99
C SER A 219 0.93 27.15 3.51
N ASN A 220 0.78 28.29 2.83
CA ASN A 220 -0.35 29.20 3.07
C ASN A 220 -1.70 28.53 2.79
N GLU A 221 -1.73 27.59 1.87
CA GLU A 221 -2.93 26.84 1.52
C GLU A 221 -3.38 25.96 2.68
N PHE A 222 -2.47 25.21 3.30
CA PHE A 222 -2.78 24.40 4.47
C PHE A 222 -3.28 25.27 5.62
N THR A 223 -2.61 26.41 5.85
CA THR A 223 -3.06 27.38 6.86
C THR A 223 -4.47 27.89 6.58
N SER A 224 -4.84 28.08 5.31
CA SER A 224 -6.17 28.56 4.92
C SER A 224 -7.27 27.51 5.08
N ILE A 225 -6.95 26.24 4.86
CA ILE A 225 -7.91 25.12 4.90
C ILE A 225 -8.04 24.53 6.31
N PHE A 226 -6.91 24.27 6.96
CA PHE A 226 -6.83 23.54 8.24
C PHE A 226 -6.49 24.44 9.43
N GLY A 227 -5.99 25.64 9.19
CA GLY A 227 -5.41 26.53 10.21
C GLY A 227 -3.90 26.37 10.34
N ASN A 228 -3.25 27.30 11.07
CA ASN A 228 -1.80 27.28 11.23
C ASN A 228 -1.35 26.12 12.13
N ALA A 229 -0.80 25.08 11.50
CA ALA A 229 -0.36 23.86 12.19
C ALA A 229 0.69 24.07 13.28
N GLN A 230 1.41 25.19 13.30
CA GLN A 230 2.39 25.48 14.36
C GLN A 230 1.74 26.05 15.62
N THR A 231 0.56 26.64 15.51
CA THR A 231 -0.13 27.31 16.63
C THR A 231 -1.35 26.55 17.13
N LEU A 232 -1.91 25.65 16.31
CA LEU A 232 -3.04 24.82 16.71
C LEU A 232 -2.66 23.85 17.84
N SER A 233 -3.58 23.64 18.78
CA SER A 233 -3.46 22.53 19.73
C SER A 233 -3.47 21.17 18.99
N ASN A 234 -3.02 20.10 19.63
CA ASN A 234 -3.07 18.76 19.02
C ASN A 234 -4.52 18.36 18.72
N SER A 235 -5.45 18.69 19.62
CA SER A 235 -6.88 18.40 19.42
C SER A 235 -7.46 19.15 18.23
N ASP A 236 -7.14 20.44 18.08
CA ASP A 236 -7.68 21.25 16.98
C ASP A 236 -7.09 20.83 15.64
N PHE A 237 -5.79 20.49 15.61
CA PHE A 237 -5.13 19.98 14.41
C PHE A 237 -5.77 18.69 13.92
N VAL A 238 -5.91 17.69 14.80
CA VAL A 238 -6.53 16.41 14.45
C VAL A 238 -7.98 16.61 14.04
N SER A 239 -8.74 17.43 14.76
CA SER A 239 -10.15 17.72 14.42
C SER A 239 -10.28 18.40 13.05
N ALA A 240 -9.35 19.30 12.70
CA ALA A 240 -9.30 19.91 11.38
C ALA A 240 -9.02 18.88 10.28
N LEU A 241 -8.08 17.94 10.49
CA LEU A 241 -7.82 16.88 9.52
C LEU A 241 -9.06 16.03 9.27
N TYR A 242 -9.73 15.53 10.32
CA TYR A 242 -10.97 14.75 10.15
C TYR A 242 -12.05 15.52 9.39
N THR A 243 -12.26 16.78 9.77
CA THR A 243 -13.32 17.60 9.19
C THR A 243 -13.05 17.92 7.73
N LYS A 244 -11.79 18.18 7.36
CA LYS A 244 -11.45 18.64 6.01
C LYS A 244 -11.16 17.52 5.03
N ILE A 245 -10.61 16.40 5.50
CA ILE A 245 -10.25 15.25 4.66
C ILE A 245 -11.43 14.30 4.50
N PHE A 246 -12.19 14.05 5.58
CA PHE A 246 -13.26 13.04 5.60
C PHE A 246 -14.67 13.63 5.71
N ASP A 247 -14.79 14.96 5.75
CA ASP A 247 -16.05 15.69 5.94
C ASP A 247 -16.84 15.22 7.17
N ARG A 248 -16.14 14.84 8.25
CA ARG A 248 -16.75 14.37 9.50
C ARG A 248 -15.97 14.81 10.73
N ALA A 249 -16.67 14.93 11.85
CA ALA A 249 -16.02 15.09 13.14
C ALA A 249 -15.30 13.78 13.55
N PRO A 250 -14.17 13.87 14.28
CA PRO A 250 -13.57 12.68 14.87
C PRO A 250 -14.50 12.05 15.92
N ASP A 251 -14.48 10.72 16.01
CA ASP A 251 -14.97 10.03 17.20
C ASP A 251 -13.98 10.21 18.37
N ALA A 252 -14.48 10.10 19.60
CA ALA A 252 -13.66 10.34 20.79
C ALA A 252 -12.45 9.39 20.92
N PRO A 253 -12.57 8.07 20.65
CA PRO A 253 -11.41 7.17 20.60
C PRO A 253 -10.35 7.58 19.58
N GLY A 254 -10.75 7.86 18.33
CA GLY A 254 -9.84 8.27 17.25
C GLY A 254 -9.13 9.58 17.56
N LEU A 255 -9.86 10.59 18.07
CA LEU A 255 -9.27 11.86 18.50
C LEU A 255 -8.21 11.65 19.60
N ASN A 256 -8.54 10.86 20.62
CA ASN A 256 -7.63 10.59 21.74
C ASN A 256 -6.38 9.84 21.30
N TYR A 257 -6.51 8.89 20.36
CA TYR A 257 -5.37 8.17 19.79
C TYR A 257 -4.35 9.14 19.17
N TRP A 258 -4.79 10.03 18.29
CA TRP A 258 -3.89 10.97 17.61
C TRP A 258 -3.32 12.03 18.54
N ILE A 259 -4.11 12.52 19.50
CA ILE A 259 -3.61 13.46 20.52
C ILE A 259 -2.50 12.81 21.34
N ASN A 260 -2.66 11.55 21.75
CA ASN A 260 -1.64 10.81 22.49
C ASN A 260 -0.40 10.56 21.63
N ALA A 261 -0.56 10.18 20.36
CA ALA A 261 0.56 10.01 19.44
C ALA A 261 1.39 11.30 19.31
N LEU A 262 0.72 12.45 19.11
CA LEU A 262 1.38 13.76 19.05
C LEU A 262 2.02 14.14 20.40
N ALA A 263 1.39 13.82 21.53
CA ALA A 263 1.95 14.05 22.86
C ALA A 263 3.18 13.17 23.15
N SER A 264 3.23 11.98 22.56
CA SER A 264 4.35 11.04 22.64
C SER A 264 5.47 11.31 21.62
N GLY A 265 5.37 12.38 20.83
CA GLY A 265 6.45 12.86 19.95
C GLY A 265 6.27 12.57 18.46
N ALA A 266 5.14 11.99 18.04
CA ALA A 266 4.82 11.89 16.62
C ALA A 266 4.79 13.29 15.99
N GLN A 267 5.33 13.41 14.78
CA GLN A 267 5.34 14.67 14.06
C GLN A 267 4.02 14.88 13.31
N ARG A 268 3.63 16.14 13.11
CA ARG A 268 2.37 16.49 12.44
C ARG A 268 2.34 16.07 10.98
N ASP A 269 3.48 16.08 10.30
CA ASP A 269 3.64 15.53 8.96
C ASP A 269 3.38 14.02 8.91
N GLN A 270 3.90 13.26 9.88
CA GLN A 270 3.62 11.82 10.00
C GLN A 270 2.13 11.55 10.24
N VAL A 271 1.48 12.34 11.10
CA VAL A 271 0.03 12.24 11.32
C VAL A 271 -0.73 12.59 10.04
N PHE A 272 -0.35 13.65 9.33
CA PHE A 272 -1.00 14.02 8.08
C PHE A 272 -0.86 12.92 7.01
N VAL A 273 0.34 12.35 6.85
CA VAL A 273 0.57 11.19 5.99
C VAL A 273 -0.33 10.02 6.38
N ALA A 274 -0.47 9.72 7.68
CA ALA A 274 -1.31 8.62 8.11
C ALA A 274 -2.80 8.84 7.78
N PHE A 275 -3.28 10.09 7.74
CA PHE A 275 -4.63 10.41 7.29
C PHE A 275 -4.77 10.22 5.78
N THR A 276 -3.84 10.78 4.99
CA THR A 276 -3.91 10.71 3.52
C THR A 276 -3.67 9.29 2.99
N GLU A 277 -2.91 8.49 3.71
CA GLU A 277 -2.60 7.10 3.34
C GLU A 277 -3.55 6.07 3.96
N SER A 278 -4.59 6.52 4.66
CA SER A 278 -5.59 5.63 5.21
C SER A 278 -6.36 4.87 4.12
N ALA A 279 -6.79 3.64 4.41
CA ALA A 279 -7.64 2.86 3.51
C ALA A 279 -8.94 3.59 3.13
N GLU A 280 -9.44 4.47 4.00
CA GLU A 280 -10.61 5.32 3.75
C GLU A 280 -10.33 6.29 2.58
N ILE A 281 -9.19 7.01 2.59
CA ILE A 281 -8.83 7.89 1.47
C ILE A 281 -8.49 7.12 0.21
N GLN A 282 -7.73 6.03 0.31
CA GLN A 282 -7.41 5.20 -0.86
C GLN A 282 -8.69 4.73 -1.56
N SER A 283 -9.70 4.31 -0.78
CA SER A 283 -11.01 3.92 -1.30
C SER A 283 -11.79 5.09 -1.90
N LEU A 284 -11.72 6.28 -1.28
CA LEU A 284 -12.39 7.49 -1.75
C LEU A 284 -11.89 7.89 -3.14
N VAL A 285 -10.57 7.85 -3.36
CA VAL A 285 -9.93 8.37 -4.58
C VAL A 285 -9.76 7.30 -5.67
N ALA A 286 -10.00 6.03 -5.37
CA ALA A 286 -9.73 4.91 -6.28
C ALA A 286 -10.37 5.09 -7.67
N ALA A 287 -11.59 5.64 -7.72
CA ALA A 287 -12.29 5.88 -8.97
C ALA A 287 -11.64 6.98 -9.82
N ASP A 288 -11.07 8.00 -9.19
CA ASP A 288 -10.47 9.16 -9.85
C ASP A 288 -9.10 8.82 -10.47
N VAL A 289 -8.37 7.90 -9.83
CA VAL A 289 -7.02 7.50 -10.27
C VAL A 289 -7.00 6.19 -11.08
N LYS A 290 -8.15 5.54 -11.31
CA LYS A 290 -8.23 4.21 -11.93
C LYS A 290 -7.59 4.10 -13.32
N ASP A 291 -7.60 5.19 -14.09
CA ASP A 291 -7.02 5.26 -15.44
C ASP A 291 -5.62 5.89 -15.43
N GLY A 292 -5.06 6.11 -14.24
CA GLY A 292 -3.75 6.70 -14.02
C GLY A 292 -3.78 8.18 -13.65
N ILE A 293 -2.64 8.65 -13.13
CA ILE A 293 -2.44 10.02 -12.66
C ILE A 293 -1.57 10.76 -13.68
N TRP A 294 -2.10 11.83 -14.26
CA TRP A 294 -1.38 12.66 -15.23
C TRP A 294 -0.47 13.69 -14.55
N TYR A 295 0.77 13.81 -15.01
CA TYR A 295 1.71 14.83 -14.54
C TYR A 295 2.70 15.26 -15.64
N VAL A 296 3.41 16.38 -15.43
CA VAL A 296 4.41 16.94 -16.36
C VAL A 296 5.71 17.30 -15.66
#